data_AF-A0A2A8DC44-F1
#
_entry.id   AF-A0A2A8DC44-F1
#
_cell.length_a   1.000
_cell.length_b   1.000
_cell.length_c   1.000
_cell.angle_alpha   90.00
_cell.angle_beta   90.00
_cell.angle_gamma   90.00
#
_symmetry.space_group_name_H-M   'P 1'
#
loop_
_entity.id
_entity.type
_entity.pdbx_description
1 polymer ?
#
loop_
_entity_poly.entity_id
_entity_poly.type
_entity_poly.pdbx_seq_one_letter_code
_entity_poly.pdbx_strand_id
1 'polypeptide(L)'
;MGDIFISPAYDIRRVPIEKIRANAYNPNRTAPPEFQLLERSILEDGYTMPIVCYYDKEQDFYEIVDGFHRYLVMKNSEEIAKREGNCLPVSIIDRPLEDRIASTIRHNRARGTHSIELMTEIVQQLVESGLSDQWIMKHIGMDKEELLRLKQLSGLASLFQNQEFSRAWNWEEDEEISEE
;
A
#
# COMPACT_ATOMS: atom_id res chain seq x y z
N MET A 1 -20.26 -13.44 -26.47
CA MET A 1 -19.16 -12.47 -26.46
C MET A 1 -18.93 -12.15 -25.00
N GLY A 2 -17.80 -12.54 -24.40
CA GLY A 2 -17.56 -12.26 -22.99
C GLY A 2 -17.48 -10.74 -22.77
N ASP A 3 -17.88 -10.29 -21.59
CA ASP A 3 -17.76 -8.87 -21.23
C ASP A 3 -16.29 -8.43 -21.37
N ILE A 4 -16.09 -7.29 -22.05
CA ILE A 4 -14.77 -6.69 -22.21
C ILE A 4 -14.34 -6.14 -20.84
N PHE A 5 -13.18 -6.57 -20.34
CA PHE A 5 -12.62 -6.00 -19.12
C PHE A 5 -12.26 -4.52 -19.33
N ILE A 6 -12.85 -3.64 -18.53
CA ILE A 6 -12.57 -2.20 -18.55
C ILE A 6 -11.73 -1.86 -17.31
N SER A 7 -10.51 -1.38 -17.53
CA SER A 7 -9.65 -0.91 -16.44
C SER A 7 -10.25 0.33 -15.75
N PRO A 8 -10.14 0.45 -14.41
CA PRO A 8 -10.61 1.64 -13.68
C PRO A 8 -10.06 2.98 -14.16
N ALA A 9 -8.91 2.98 -14.84
CA ALA A 9 -8.32 4.18 -15.43
C ALA A 9 -9.13 4.75 -16.61
N TYR A 10 -10.02 3.96 -17.22
CA TYR A 10 -10.91 4.41 -18.31
C TYR A 10 -12.27 4.94 -17.81
N ASP A 11 -12.62 4.74 -16.53
CA ASP A 11 -13.86 5.23 -15.90
C ASP A 11 -13.55 6.17 -14.72
N ILE A 12 -12.86 7.28 -15.01
CA ILE A 12 -12.53 8.29 -14.00
C ILE A 12 -13.78 9.11 -13.67
N ARG A 13 -14.10 9.23 -12.38
CA ARG A 13 -15.26 9.96 -11.88
C ARG A 13 -14.85 11.23 -11.16
N ARG A 14 -15.62 12.30 -11.34
CA ARG A 14 -15.51 13.54 -10.56
C ARG A 14 -16.27 13.36 -9.26
N VAL A 15 -15.57 13.26 -8.13
CA VAL A 15 -16.14 12.93 -6.82
C VAL A 15 -15.97 14.10 -5.85
N PRO A 16 -17.01 14.54 -5.13
CA PRO A 16 -16.88 15.57 -4.12
C PRO A 16 -15.94 15.17 -2.98
N ILE A 17 -15.05 16.06 -2.57
CA ILE A 17 -14.01 15.77 -1.56
C ILE A 17 -14.60 15.35 -0.22
N GLU A 18 -15.78 15.85 0.15
CA GLU A 18 -16.49 15.48 1.37
C GLU A 18 -16.89 14.00 1.40
N LYS A 19 -17.00 13.35 0.24
CA LYS A 19 -17.25 11.91 0.14
C LYS A 19 -15.97 11.08 0.17
N ILE A 20 -14.79 11.69 0.24
CA ILE A 20 -13.50 10.99 0.20
C ILE A 20 -12.89 10.96 1.60
N ARG A 21 -12.48 9.77 2.04
CA ARG A 21 -11.85 9.53 3.35
C ARG A 21 -10.47 8.91 3.17
N ALA A 22 -9.52 9.38 3.95
CA ALA A 22 -8.24 8.69 4.08
C ALA A 22 -8.44 7.37 4.84
N ASN A 23 -7.74 6.32 4.41
CA ASN A 23 -7.71 5.07 5.15
C ASN A 23 -6.94 5.24 6.47
N ALA A 24 -7.28 4.44 7.49
CA ALA A 24 -6.60 4.44 8.79
C ALA A 24 -5.14 3.97 8.71
N TYR A 25 -4.77 3.32 7.61
CA TYR A 25 -3.48 2.66 7.36
C TYR A 25 -2.46 3.54 6.62
N ASN A 26 -2.64 4.86 6.62
CA ASN A 26 -1.73 5.74 5.92
C ASN A 26 -0.60 6.27 6.82
N PRO A 27 0.63 5.73 6.74
CA PRO A 27 1.73 6.12 7.61
C PRO A 27 2.40 7.44 7.20
N ASN A 28 1.95 8.11 6.12
CA ASN A 28 2.57 9.33 5.62
C ASN A 28 2.22 10.53 6.52
N ARG A 29 2.88 10.61 7.68
CA ARG A 29 2.72 11.68 8.67
C ARG A 29 3.53 12.94 8.39
N THR A 30 4.36 12.96 7.35
CA THR A 30 5.18 14.13 7.03
C THR A 30 5.35 14.27 5.52
N ALA A 31 4.88 15.38 4.93
CA ALA A 31 5.16 15.71 3.54
C ALA A 31 6.09 16.97 3.50
N PRO A 32 7.40 16.80 3.22
CA PRO A 32 8.42 17.85 3.08
C PRO A 32 8.29 18.62 1.73
N PRO A 33 9.27 19.44 1.26
CA PRO A 33 9.28 20.17 -0.04
C PRO A 33 8.61 19.52 -1.27
N GLU A 34 8.55 18.19 -1.33
CA GLU A 34 7.83 17.44 -2.36
C GLU A 34 6.33 17.80 -2.41
N PHE A 35 5.71 18.18 -1.29
CA PHE A 35 4.32 18.64 -1.25
C PHE A 35 4.13 19.96 -1.98
N GLN A 36 5.05 20.92 -1.80
CA GLN A 36 4.99 22.22 -2.48
C GLN A 36 5.17 22.07 -4.00
N LEU A 37 6.07 21.17 -4.41
CA LEU A 37 6.24 20.83 -5.83
C LEU A 37 5.00 20.17 -6.41
N LEU A 38 4.35 19.27 -5.67
CA LEU A 38 3.09 18.64 -6.09
C LEU A 38 1.95 19.66 -6.20
N GLU A 39 1.81 20.56 -5.22
CA GLU A 39 0.83 21.64 -5.28
C GLU A 39 1.05 22.51 -6.52
N ARG A 40 2.30 22.91 -6.79
CA ARG A 40 2.64 23.69 -7.98
C ARG A 40 2.31 22.95 -9.27
N SER A 41 2.67 21.67 -9.37
CA SER A 41 2.32 20.85 -10.54
C SER A 41 0.79 20.75 -10.73
N ILE A 42 0.01 20.61 -9.64
CA ILE A 42 -1.45 20.59 -9.76
C ILE A 42 -2.00 21.96 -10.18
N LEU A 43 -1.40 23.08 -9.73
CA LEU A 43 -1.77 24.42 -10.18
C LEU A 43 -1.48 24.62 -11.67
N GLU A 44 -0.31 24.20 -12.14
CA GLU A 44 0.16 24.39 -13.52
C GLU A 44 -0.51 23.41 -14.51
N ASP A 45 -0.56 22.12 -14.16
CA ASP A 45 -0.94 21.04 -15.07
C ASP A 45 -2.31 20.40 -14.75
N GLY A 46 -2.88 20.69 -13.58
CA GLY A 46 -4.07 20.02 -13.08
C GLY A 46 -3.79 18.64 -12.48
N TYR A 47 -4.86 17.93 -12.14
CA TYR A 47 -4.76 16.54 -11.69
C TYR A 47 -4.53 15.62 -12.89
N THR A 48 -3.26 15.34 -13.19
CA THR A 48 -2.85 14.44 -14.29
C THR A 48 -2.98 12.96 -13.93
N MET A 49 -3.03 12.64 -12.64
CA MET A 49 -3.24 11.30 -12.12
C MET A 49 -4.42 11.28 -11.15
N PRO A 50 -5.39 10.37 -11.31
CA PRO A 50 -6.52 10.28 -10.41
C PRO A 50 -6.08 9.77 -9.02
N ILE A 51 -6.97 9.98 -8.05
CA ILE A 51 -6.91 9.30 -6.76
C ILE A 51 -7.55 7.92 -6.95
N VAL A 52 -6.94 6.89 -6.37
CA VAL A 52 -7.48 5.53 -6.45
C VAL A 52 -8.23 5.26 -5.16
N CYS A 53 -9.51 4.88 -5.27
CA CYS A 53 -10.38 4.63 -4.12
C CYS A 53 -11.12 3.30 -4.21
N TYR A 54 -11.49 2.74 -3.06
CA TYR A 54 -12.64 1.85 -2.94
C TYR A 54 -13.90 2.65 -2.66
N TYR A 55 -15.04 2.21 -3.17
CA TYR A 55 -16.33 2.81 -2.83
C TYR A 55 -17.06 1.93 -1.81
N ASP A 56 -17.24 2.47 -0.60
CA ASP A 56 -18.08 1.91 0.44
C ASP A 56 -19.54 2.30 0.15
N LYS A 57 -20.31 1.32 -0.34
CA LYS A 57 -21.73 1.50 -0.68
C LYS A 57 -22.63 1.68 0.54
N GLU A 58 -22.24 1.14 1.71
CA GLU A 58 -23.06 1.20 2.92
C GLU A 58 -23.00 2.58 3.55
N GLN A 59 -21.80 3.16 3.60
CA GLN A 59 -21.60 4.49 4.18
C GLN A 59 -21.67 5.62 3.15
N ASP A 60 -21.66 5.29 1.85
CA ASP A 60 -21.61 6.22 0.73
C ASP A 60 -20.33 7.10 0.71
N PHE A 61 -19.18 6.49 1.00
CA PHE A 61 -17.87 7.14 1.00
C PHE A 61 -16.85 6.42 0.10
N TYR A 62 -15.84 7.16 -0.33
CA TYR A 62 -14.70 6.69 -1.09
C TYR A 62 -13.48 6.62 -0.18
N GLU A 63 -12.96 5.43 0.06
CA GLU A 63 -11.75 5.24 0.87
C GLU A 63 -10.51 5.27 -0.02
N ILE A 64 -9.56 6.17 0.28
CA ILE A 64 -8.32 6.34 -0.47
C ILE A 64 -7.44 5.11 -0.32
N VAL A 65 -7.00 4.58 -1.47
CA VAL A 65 -5.97 3.52 -1.61
C VAL A 65 -4.65 4.13 -2.03
N ASP A 66 -4.68 5.06 -2.99
CA ASP A 66 -3.52 5.81 -3.47
C ASP A 66 -3.91 7.26 -3.81
N GLY A 67 -2.93 8.16 -3.75
CA GLY A 67 -3.11 9.57 -4.08
C GLY A 67 -3.42 10.43 -2.86
N PHE A 68 -3.02 9.99 -1.67
CA PHE A 68 -3.27 10.74 -0.44
C PHE A 68 -2.68 12.16 -0.46
N HIS A 69 -1.45 12.34 -0.94
CA HIS A 69 -0.88 13.69 -1.03
C HIS A 69 -1.65 14.57 -2.03
N ARG A 70 -2.17 13.99 -3.12
CA ARG A 70 -3.06 14.69 -4.08
C ARG A 70 -4.37 15.12 -3.40
N TYR A 71 -4.96 14.25 -2.58
CA TYR A 71 -6.10 14.59 -1.74
C TYR A 71 -5.79 15.72 -0.76
N LEU A 72 -4.63 15.68 -0.09
CA LEU A 72 -4.21 16.72 0.85
C LEU A 72 -3.99 18.07 0.16
N VAL A 73 -3.47 18.10 -1.06
CA VAL A 73 -3.34 19.34 -1.84
C VAL A 73 -4.72 19.99 -2.05
N MET A 74 -5.73 19.23 -2.50
CA MET A 74 -7.11 19.73 -2.61
C MET A 74 -7.63 20.27 -1.28
N LYS A 75 -7.33 19.58 -0.18
CA LYS A 75 -7.82 19.95 1.15
C LYS A 75 -7.16 21.24 1.69
N ASN A 76 -5.91 21.49 1.32
CA ASN A 76 -5.09 22.54 1.92
C ASN A 76 -4.97 23.79 1.04
N SER A 77 -5.23 23.69 -0.27
CA SER A 77 -5.09 24.79 -1.23
C SER A 77 -6.46 25.33 -1.65
N GLU A 78 -6.86 26.48 -1.11
CA GLU A 78 -8.15 27.12 -1.44
C GLU A 78 -8.29 27.45 -2.93
N GLU A 79 -7.18 27.82 -3.58
CA GLU A 79 -7.14 28.13 -5.01
C GLU A 79 -7.50 26.89 -5.85
N ILE A 80 -6.83 25.76 -5.58
CA ILE A 80 -7.11 24.48 -6.26
C ILE A 80 -8.53 24.03 -5.94
N ALA A 81 -8.95 24.09 -4.67
CA ALA A 81 -10.28 23.70 -4.24
C ALA A 81 -11.38 24.47 -5.00
N LYS A 82 -11.20 25.78 -5.16
CA LYS A 82 -12.11 26.64 -5.92
C LYS A 82 -12.09 26.31 -7.41
N ARG A 83 -10.90 26.14 -8.02
CA ARG A 83 -10.75 25.81 -9.45
C ARG A 83 -11.45 24.50 -9.80
N GLU A 84 -11.27 23.48 -8.95
CA GLU A 84 -11.79 22.14 -9.17
C GLU A 84 -13.23 21.96 -8.68
N GLY A 85 -13.79 22.99 -8.04
CA GLY A 85 -15.14 22.96 -7.47
C GLY A 85 -15.30 21.89 -6.38
N ASN A 86 -14.33 21.80 -5.48
CA ASN A 86 -14.26 20.83 -4.37
C ASN A 86 -14.44 19.37 -4.80
N CYS A 87 -14.01 19.02 -6.01
CA CYS A 87 -14.12 17.66 -6.54
C CYS A 87 -12.75 17.13 -6.98
N LEU A 88 -12.52 15.84 -6.75
CA LEU A 88 -11.31 15.12 -7.15
C LEU A 88 -11.62 14.13 -8.27
N PRO A 89 -10.69 13.93 -9.24
CA PRO A 89 -10.78 12.81 -10.17
C PRO A 89 -10.43 11.51 -9.45
N VAL A 90 -11.35 10.55 -9.49
CA VAL A 90 -11.26 9.28 -8.76
C VAL A 90 -11.38 8.10 -9.72
N SER A 91 -10.44 7.17 -9.62
CA SER A 91 -10.52 5.84 -10.21
C SER A 91 -10.96 4.84 -9.15
N ILE A 92 -11.96 4.03 -9.45
CA ILE A 92 -12.64 3.19 -8.45
C ILE A 92 -12.26 1.73 -8.66
N ILE A 93 -11.74 1.09 -7.61
CA ILE A 93 -11.54 -0.36 -7.58
C ILE A 93 -12.87 -1.02 -7.22
N ASP A 94 -13.49 -1.69 -8.19
CA ASP A 94 -14.71 -2.47 -7.98
C ASP A 94 -14.36 -3.91 -7.54
N ARG A 95 -14.04 -4.06 -6.26
CA ARG A 95 -13.80 -5.36 -5.61
C ARG A 95 -14.38 -5.39 -4.19
N PRO A 96 -14.63 -6.59 -3.62
CA PRO A 96 -15.07 -6.72 -2.24
C PRO A 96 -14.13 -6.00 -1.27
N LEU A 97 -14.71 -5.47 -0.20
CA LEU A 97 -14.01 -4.65 0.80
C LEU A 97 -12.87 -5.42 1.48
N GLU A 98 -12.98 -6.75 1.57
CA GLU A 98 -11.97 -7.68 2.08
C GLU A 98 -10.63 -7.58 1.33
N ASP A 99 -10.65 -7.23 0.04
CA ASP A 99 -9.45 -7.08 -0.80
C ASP A 99 -8.75 -5.72 -0.64
N ARG A 100 -9.31 -4.79 0.15
CA ARG A 100 -8.82 -3.39 0.25
C ARG A 100 -7.40 -3.28 0.77
N ILE A 101 -7.08 -4.10 1.78
CA ILE A 101 -5.78 -4.10 2.45
C ILE A 101 -4.74 -4.57 1.43
N ALA A 102 -5.03 -5.68 0.74
CA ALA A 102 -4.16 -6.22 -0.30
C ALA A 102 -3.91 -5.22 -1.45
N SER A 103 -4.95 -4.53 -1.93
CA SER A 103 -4.80 -3.51 -2.98
C SER A 103 -3.96 -2.32 -2.54
N THR A 104 -4.17 -1.82 -1.32
CA THR A 104 -3.39 -0.71 -0.75
C THR A 104 -1.91 -1.08 -0.68
N ILE A 105 -1.59 -2.28 -0.18
CA ILE A 105 -0.21 -2.74 -0.08
C ILE A 105 0.41 -2.91 -1.46
N ARG A 106 -0.28 -3.57 -2.40
CA ARG A 106 0.22 -3.75 -3.78
C ARG A 106 0.53 -2.41 -4.44
N HIS A 107 -0.34 -1.42 -4.28
CA HIS A 107 -0.16 -0.09 -4.85
C HIS A 107 1.02 0.68 -4.23
N ASN A 108 1.13 0.68 -2.90
CA ASN A 108 2.25 1.35 -2.21
C ASN A 108 3.58 0.66 -2.51
N ARG A 109 3.58 -0.68 -2.55
CA ARG A 109 4.75 -1.50 -2.85
C ARG A 109 5.22 -1.33 -4.29
N ALA A 110 4.31 -1.34 -5.27
CA ALA A 110 4.65 -1.16 -6.68
C ALA A 110 5.24 0.24 -6.99
N ARG A 111 4.96 1.25 -6.15
CA ARG A 111 5.52 2.61 -6.28
C ARG A 111 6.85 2.80 -5.54
N GLY A 112 7.36 1.78 -4.84
CA GLY A 112 8.66 1.82 -4.16
C GLY A 112 8.67 2.50 -2.79
N THR A 113 7.52 2.87 -2.23
CA THR A 113 7.42 3.37 -0.84
C THR A 113 7.43 2.19 0.13
N HIS A 114 8.61 1.66 0.44
CA HIS A 114 8.81 0.55 1.37
C HIS A 114 9.14 1.06 2.78
N SER A 115 8.12 1.40 3.59
CA SER A 115 8.34 1.44 5.05
C SER A 115 8.32 0.00 5.56
N ILE A 116 9.47 -0.49 6.02
CA ILE A 116 9.62 -1.81 6.64
C ILE A 116 8.71 -1.91 7.87
N GLU A 117 8.55 -0.82 8.63
CA GLU A 117 7.66 -0.79 9.80
C GLU A 117 6.20 -1.02 9.38
N LEU A 118 5.71 -0.30 8.37
CA LEU A 118 4.35 -0.47 7.85
C LEU A 118 4.10 -1.91 7.37
N MET A 119 5.04 -2.48 6.61
CA MET A 119 4.88 -3.85 6.11
C MET A 119 4.89 -4.87 7.25
N THR A 120 5.64 -4.62 8.32
CA THR A 120 5.69 -5.46 9.51
C THR A 120 4.35 -5.46 10.25
N GLU A 121 3.77 -4.27 10.51
CA GLU A 121 2.45 -4.12 11.14
C GLU A 121 1.34 -4.79 10.32
N ILE A 122 1.38 -4.64 9.00
CA ILE A 122 0.37 -5.21 8.11
C ILE A 122 0.46 -6.73 8.06
N VAL A 123 1.68 -7.29 7.92
CA VAL A 123 1.88 -8.75 7.97
C VAL A 123 1.38 -9.30 9.30
N GLN A 124 1.64 -8.60 10.41
CA GLN A 124 1.14 -8.98 11.71
C GLN A 124 -0.40 -9.07 11.73
N GLN A 125 -1.10 -8.02 11.29
CA GLN A 125 -2.56 -8.01 11.28
C GLN A 125 -3.17 -9.08 10.37
N LEU A 126 -2.58 -9.32 9.19
CA LEU A 126 -3.06 -10.35 8.26
C LEU A 126 -2.94 -11.75 8.87
N VAL A 127 -1.82 -12.02 9.54
CA VAL A 127 -1.58 -13.30 10.22
C VAL A 127 -2.49 -13.47 11.44
N GLU A 128 -2.65 -12.43 12.26
CA GLU A 128 -3.58 -12.43 13.40
C GLU A 128 -5.04 -12.59 12.96
N SER A 129 -5.39 -12.13 11.76
CA SER A 129 -6.70 -12.35 11.13
C SER A 129 -6.88 -13.77 10.55
N GLY A 130 -5.87 -14.64 10.69
CA GLY A 130 -5.93 -16.04 10.27
C GLY A 130 -5.65 -16.29 8.79
N LEU A 131 -5.14 -15.30 8.05
CA LEU A 131 -4.79 -15.47 6.64
C LEU A 131 -3.51 -16.28 6.50
N SER A 132 -3.49 -17.21 5.53
CA SER A 132 -2.35 -18.10 5.32
C SER A 132 -1.18 -17.41 4.62
N ASP A 133 0.03 -17.91 4.85
CA ASP A 133 1.26 -17.42 4.20
C ASP A 133 1.14 -17.45 2.68
N GLN A 134 0.53 -18.50 2.13
CA GLN A 134 0.26 -18.62 0.70
C GLN A 134 -0.68 -17.52 0.19
N TRP A 135 -1.71 -17.19 0.98
CA TRP A 135 -2.62 -16.10 0.64
C TRP A 135 -1.88 -14.76 0.65
N ILE A 136 -1.07 -14.49 1.67
CA ILE A 136 -0.30 -13.26 1.82
C ILE A 136 0.70 -13.12 0.67
N MET A 137 1.52 -14.13 0.39
CA MET A 137 2.48 -14.11 -0.71
C MET A 137 1.80 -13.83 -2.06
N LYS A 138 0.69 -14.53 -2.35
CA LYS A 138 -0.04 -14.41 -3.61
C LYS A 138 -0.71 -13.05 -3.79
N HIS A 139 -1.36 -12.52 -2.74
CA HIS A 139 -2.18 -11.31 -2.87
C HIS A 139 -1.40 -10.03 -2.54
N ILE A 140 -0.34 -10.10 -1.73
CA ILE A 140 0.50 -8.96 -1.40
C ILE A 140 1.69 -8.83 -2.36
N GLY A 141 2.07 -9.92 -3.05
CA GLY A 141 3.22 -9.93 -3.95
C GLY A 141 4.55 -9.95 -3.19
N MET A 142 4.59 -10.66 -2.06
CA MET A 142 5.77 -10.90 -1.24
C MET A 142 6.37 -12.26 -1.57
N ASP A 143 7.70 -12.34 -1.56
CA ASP A 143 8.39 -13.63 -1.58
C ASP A 143 8.42 -14.27 -0.19
N LYS A 144 8.88 -15.53 -0.13
CA LYS A 144 8.88 -16.32 1.10
C LYS A 144 9.85 -15.76 2.15
N GLU A 145 11.03 -15.31 1.73
CA GLU A 145 12.09 -14.84 2.63
C GLU A 145 11.73 -13.48 3.23
N GLU A 146 11.12 -12.61 2.44
CA GLU A 146 10.60 -11.34 2.89
C GLU A 146 9.46 -11.51 3.91
N LEU A 147 8.49 -12.39 3.64
CA LEU A 147 7.42 -12.70 4.59
C LEU A 147 7.98 -13.24 5.90
N LEU A 148 8.98 -14.13 5.82
CA LEU A 148 9.66 -14.71 6.98
C LEU A 148 10.31 -13.62 7.84
N ARG A 149 11.04 -12.70 7.18
CA ARG A 149 11.73 -11.60 7.83
C ARG A 149 10.76 -10.64 8.52
N LEU A 150 9.64 -10.30 7.87
CA LEU A 150 8.63 -9.41 8.46
C LEU A 150 7.95 -10.04 9.68
N LYS A 151 7.65 -11.35 9.63
CA LYS A 151 7.11 -12.08 10.78
C LYS A 151 8.09 -12.15 11.97
N GLN A 152 9.39 -12.22 11.70
CA GLN A 152 10.43 -12.16 12.75
C GLN A 152 10.49 -10.76 13.37
N LEU A 153 10.43 -9.71 12.54
CA LEU A 153 10.42 -8.32 13.00
C LEU A 153 9.15 -7.95 13.78
N SER A 154 8.00 -8.54 13.45
CA SER A 154 6.72 -8.29 14.14
C SER A 154 6.60 -8.98 15.50
N GLY A 155 7.62 -9.71 15.96
CA GLY A 155 7.59 -10.41 17.23
C GLY A 155 6.65 -11.64 17.26
N LEU A 156 6.19 -12.12 16.10
CA LEU A 156 5.40 -13.35 15.96
C LEU A 156 6.27 -14.62 16.11
N ALA A 157 7.30 -14.58 16.95
CA ALA A 157 8.26 -15.66 17.19
C ALA A 157 7.58 -16.98 17.61
N SER A 158 6.43 -16.90 18.29
CA SER A 158 5.63 -18.06 18.69
C SER A 158 5.10 -18.88 17.50
N LEU A 159 4.90 -18.26 16.33
CA LEU A 159 4.45 -18.96 15.11
C LEU A 159 5.55 -19.83 14.46
N PHE A 160 6.79 -19.65 14.89
CA PHE A 160 7.95 -20.39 14.39
C PHE A 160 8.32 -21.61 15.24
N GLN A 161 7.56 -21.92 16.30
CA GLN A 161 7.82 -23.11 17.13
C GLN A 161 7.79 -24.43 16.34
N ASN A 162 7.17 -24.45 15.15
CA ASN A 162 7.05 -25.62 14.29
C ASN A 162 7.81 -25.51 12.95
N GLN A 163 8.75 -24.56 12.79
CA GLN A 163 9.56 -24.49 11.57
C GLN A 163 10.97 -25.04 11.81
N GLU A 164 11.40 -25.99 10.97
CA GLU A 164 12.78 -26.44 10.92
C GLU A 164 13.66 -25.33 10.33
N PHE A 165 14.55 -24.79 11.15
CA PHE A 165 15.57 -23.86 10.72
C PHE A 165 16.56 -24.59 9.79
N SER A 166 16.77 -24.09 8.58
CA SER A 166 17.86 -24.58 7.73
C SER A 166 19.20 -24.24 8.37
N ARG A 167 20.08 -25.23 8.51
CA ARG A 167 21.42 -25.07 9.10
C ARG A 167 22.16 -23.92 8.41
N ALA A 168 22.45 -22.86 9.16
CA ALA A 168 23.38 -21.83 8.74
C ALA A 168 24.79 -22.42 8.74
N TRP A 169 25.51 -22.19 7.64
CA TRP A 169 26.91 -22.50 7.34
C TRP A 169 27.75 -23.03 8.52
N ASN A 170 28.08 -24.33 8.48
CA ASN A 170 29.18 -24.88 9.24
C ASN A 170 30.46 -24.22 8.72
N TRP A 171 31.14 -23.45 9.57
CA TRP A 171 32.57 -23.26 9.40
C TRP A 171 33.21 -24.61 9.69
N GLU A 172 33.61 -25.34 8.66
CA GLU A 172 34.61 -26.38 8.82
C GLU A 172 35.90 -25.65 9.24
N GLU A 173 36.41 -26.01 10.42
CA GLU A 173 37.75 -25.64 10.85
C GLU A 173 38.72 -26.22 9.83
N ASP A 174 39.33 -25.36 9.01
CA ASP A 174 40.43 -25.76 8.14
C ASP A 174 41.53 -26.37 9.00
N GLU A 175 41.73 -27.68 8.80
CA GLU A 175 42.72 -28.53 9.44
C GLU A 175 44.13 -27.95 9.32
N GLU A 176 44.91 -28.16 10.38
CA GLU A 176 46.36 -28.04 10.39
C GLU A 176 47.00 -28.63 9.14
N ILE A 177 47.82 -27.85 8.43
CA ILE A 177 48.94 -28.41 7.67
C ILE A 177 50.23 -27.74 8.15
N SER A 178 50.97 -28.54 8.90
CA SER A 178 52.35 -28.31 9.34
C SER A 178 53.36 -28.54 8.20
N GLU A 179 54.45 -27.77 8.29
CA GLU A 179 55.83 -28.01 7.78
C GLU A 179 56.11 -27.89 6.27
N GLU A 180 56.95 -26.91 5.92
CA GLU A 180 58.39 -27.10 5.65
C GLU A 180 59.22 -25.91 6.17
#